data_AF-A0A8T1S7L0-F1
#
_entry.id   AF-A0A8T1S7L0-F1
#
_cell.length_a   1.000
_cell.length_b   1.000
_cell.length_c   1.000
_cell.angle_alpha   90.00
_cell.angle_beta   90.00
_cell.angle_gamma   90.00
#
_symmetry.space_group_name_H-M   'P 1'
#
loop_
_entity.id
_entity.type
_entity.pdbx_description
1 polymer ?
#
loop_
_entity_poly.entity_id
_entity_poly.type
_entity_poly.pdbx_seq_one_letter_code
_entity_poly.pdbx_strand_id
1 'polypeptide(L)'
;KLLNEVLSPSQQHHNFFIHRDMESGNVPREIADGLVEISWYFPGGTDNSDLFPEPVAVTNLRGDIESQWLQFSFLTEVSSAVFIVTESIGEREYELLSSLKESTAKYYFILNYKNEKPQKTLGFLNKLAPVLKLSKSQLLVKDRTMNNAGFVKKVQSTIGTIVNLSPKTVSLEAMAVMARDLGIQVDEDCQACQCARTYSEEITAEIRDGAKYKREMLRLQGDPWKNLAKVEKELCRMKRQGDMATEDYKSELKQKWLEIRRQQNQCDLTNGLTKFINGIVQLNPVEKHYFLKWMKFSLDNTAKGNLSKMRAEYKKKCETPGVDRKQLEELDKLISDSSLGVEHFMRELGQFYEAECSMVKE
;
A
#
# COMPACT_ATOMS: atom_id res chain seq x y z
N LYS A 1 16.09 -19.08 4.66
CA LYS A 1 16.18 -20.14 3.64
C LYS A 1 14.86 -20.88 3.47
N LEU A 2 14.40 -21.68 4.45
CA LEU A 2 13.11 -22.39 4.34
C LEU A 2 11.95 -21.46 3.97
N LEU A 3 11.83 -20.30 4.63
CA LEU A 3 10.79 -19.31 4.31
C LEU A 3 10.88 -18.81 2.85
N ASN A 4 12.09 -18.59 2.33
CA ASN A 4 12.28 -18.19 0.94
C ASN A 4 11.86 -19.28 -0.03
N GLU A 5 12.19 -20.54 0.27
CA GLU A 5 11.77 -21.70 -0.52
C GLU A 5 10.24 -21.85 -0.50
N VAL A 6 9.58 -21.61 0.64
CA VAL A 6 8.11 -21.64 0.79
C VAL A 6 7.42 -20.55 -0.02
N LEU A 7 8.01 -19.36 -0.09
CA LEU A 7 7.44 -18.23 -0.84
C LEU A 7 7.86 -18.20 -2.32
N SER A 8 8.71 -19.12 -2.75
CA SER A 8 9.20 -19.20 -4.12
C SER A 8 8.44 -20.28 -4.90
N PRO A 9 8.06 -20.03 -6.16
CA PRO A 9 7.70 -21.09 -7.08
C PRO A 9 8.84 -22.10 -7.22
N SER A 10 8.51 -23.37 -7.46
CA SER A 10 9.51 -24.45 -7.59
C SER A 10 10.52 -24.23 -8.72
N GLN A 11 10.18 -23.40 -9.71
CA GLN A 11 11.01 -23.09 -10.87
C GLN A 11 11.79 -21.77 -10.74
N GLN A 12 11.46 -20.92 -9.77
CA GLN A 12 12.03 -19.58 -9.61
C GLN A 12 12.30 -19.32 -8.13
N HIS A 13 13.56 -19.43 -7.72
CA HIS A 13 13.95 -19.20 -6.35
C HIS A 13 14.29 -17.72 -6.12
N HIS A 14 13.63 -17.11 -5.15
CA HIS A 14 13.85 -15.72 -4.76
C HIS A 14 14.23 -15.62 -3.28
N ASN A 15 15.20 -14.75 -2.98
CA ASN A 15 15.62 -14.47 -1.61
C ASN A 15 14.86 -13.27 -1.05
N PHE A 16 13.70 -13.52 -0.43
CA PHE A 16 12.88 -12.48 0.20
C PHE A 16 13.44 -12.05 1.56
N PHE A 17 13.84 -13.02 2.38
CA PHE A 17 14.42 -12.81 3.71
C PHE A 17 15.90 -13.19 3.71
N ILE A 18 16.74 -12.41 4.39
CA ILE A 18 18.19 -12.72 4.45
C ILE A 18 18.40 -14.04 5.19
N HIS A 19 19.31 -14.86 4.69
CA HIS A 19 19.71 -16.10 5.33
C HIS A 19 21.22 -16.34 5.19
N ARG A 20 21.72 -17.29 5.99
CA ARG A 20 23.15 -17.60 6.10
C ARG A 20 23.87 -17.86 4.76
N ASP A 21 23.18 -18.48 3.82
CA ASP A 21 23.76 -18.82 2.50
C ASP A 21 23.77 -17.65 1.50
N MET A 22 23.25 -16.47 1.85
CA MET A 22 23.40 -15.26 1.03
C MET A 22 24.78 -14.62 1.25
N GLU A 23 25.20 -13.79 0.30
CA GLU A 23 26.39 -12.96 0.46
C GLU A 23 26.27 -12.11 1.73
N SER A 24 27.30 -12.17 2.59
CA SER A 24 27.32 -11.57 3.93
C SER A 24 26.23 -12.04 4.91
N GLY A 25 25.41 -13.02 4.55
CA GLY A 25 24.35 -13.56 5.42
C GLY A 25 24.88 -14.39 6.59
N ASN A 26 26.16 -14.77 6.54
CA ASN A 26 26.88 -15.49 7.59
C ASN A 26 27.60 -14.57 8.59
N VAL A 27 27.57 -13.25 8.38
CA VAL A 27 28.14 -12.27 9.31
C VAL A 27 27.27 -12.19 10.57
N PRO A 28 27.86 -12.17 11.78
CA PRO A 28 27.10 -11.98 13.01
C PRO A 28 26.23 -10.73 12.96
N ARG A 29 25.01 -10.83 13.49
CA ARG A 29 24.07 -9.70 13.55
C ARG A 29 24.47 -8.77 14.70
N GLU A 30 24.52 -7.47 14.44
CA GLU A 30 24.80 -6.46 15.47
C GLU A 30 23.54 -5.66 15.86
N ILE A 31 22.75 -5.23 14.86
CA ILE A 31 21.58 -4.36 15.05
C ILE A 31 20.28 -4.95 14.50
N ALA A 32 20.34 -6.17 13.96
CA ALA A 32 19.23 -6.76 13.21
C ALA A 32 18.32 -7.67 14.05
N ASP A 33 18.69 -7.97 15.29
CA ASP A 33 17.82 -8.72 16.21
C ASP A 33 16.62 -7.85 16.60
N GLY A 34 15.41 -8.42 16.54
CA GLY A 34 14.14 -7.72 16.74
C GLY A 34 13.57 -7.04 15.51
N LEU A 35 14.30 -6.96 14.39
CA LEU A 35 13.71 -6.49 13.14
C LEU A 35 12.66 -7.46 12.62
N VAL A 36 11.54 -6.92 12.18
CA VAL A 36 10.49 -7.68 11.48
C VAL A 36 10.61 -7.38 9.99
N GLU A 37 10.96 -8.40 9.22
CA GLU A 37 10.91 -8.31 7.76
C GLU A 37 9.51 -8.67 7.29
N ILE A 38 9.03 -8.02 6.22
CA ILE A 38 7.73 -8.34 5.63
C ILE A 38 7.88 -8.61 4.14
N SER A 39 7.21 -9.66 3.66
CA SER A 39 7.06 -9.96 2.24
C SER A 39 5.60 -10.17 1.91
N TRP A 40 5.17 -9.66 0.76
CA TRP A 40 3.80 -9.82 0.26
C TRP A 40 3.80 -10.75 -0.93
N TYR A 41 2.95 -11.75 -0.89
CA TYR A 41 2.62 -12.61 -2.03
C TYR A 41 1.27 -12.17 -2.59
N PHE A 42 1.22 -11.95 -3.90
CA PHE A 42 -0.02 -11.65 -4.63
C PHE A 42 -0.21 -12.71 -5.73
N PRO A 43 -1.30 -13.49 -5.72
CA PRO A 43 -1.56 -14.48 -6.76
C PRO A 43 -1.79 -13.82 -8.12
N GLY A 44 -1.33 -14.48 -9.19
CA GLY A 44 -1.52 -14.05 -10.58
C GLY A 44 -2.93 -14.31 -11.11
N GLY A 45 -3.74 -15.10 -10.40
CA GLY A 45 -5.10 -15.46 -10.80
C GLY A 45 -5.14 -16.67 -11.75
N THR A 46 -4.06 -17.45 -11.81
CA THR A 46 -4.00 -18.70 -12.58
C THR A 46 -3.78 -19.85 -11.60
N ASP A 47 -4.86 -20.59 -11.31
CA ASP A 47 -4.96 -21.62 -10.27
C ASP A 47 -3.82 -22.66 -10.29
N ASN A 48 -3.20 -22.90 -11.45
CA ASN A 48 -2.17 -23.92 -11.62
C ASN A 48 -0.73 -23.44 -11.32
N SER A 49 -0.48 -22.15 -11.14
CA SER A 49 0.86 -21.60 -10.85
C SER A 49 0.96 -20.85 -9.53
N ASP A 50 -0.18 -20.46 -8.96
CA ASP A 50 -0.20 -19.69 -7.72
C ASP A 50 0.09 -20.57 -6.50
N LEU A 51 0.93 -20.06 -5.60
CA LEU A 51 1.30 -20.74 -4.35
C LEU A 51 0.16 -20.70 -3.33
N PHE A 52 -0.55 -19.58 -3.30
CA PHE A 52 -1.66 -19.32 -2.38
C PHE A 52 -2.84 -18.74 -3.16
N PRO A 53 -4.08 -19.07 -2.76
CA PRO A 53 -5.28 -18.64 -3.49
C PRO A 53 -5.64 -17.17 -3.28
N GLU A 54 -5.13 -16.54 -2.22
CA GLU A 54 -5.37 -15.13 -1.89
C GLU A 54 -4.04 -14.43 -1.57
N PRO A 55 -3.98 -13.09 -1.57
CA PRO A 55 -2.81 -12.36 -1.10
C PRO A 55 -2.40 -12.73 0.33
N VAL A 56 -1.11 -12.95 0.55
CA VAL A 56 -0.55 -13.33 1.86
C VAL A 56 0.58 -12.39 2.25
N ALA A 57 0.50 -11.83 3.46
CA ALA A 57 1.61 -11.15 4.12
C ALA A 57 2.37 -12.15 4.99
N VAL A 58 3.68 -12.24 4.82
CA VAL A 58 4.55 -13.03 5.69
C VAL A 58 5.51 -12.10 6.41
N THR A 59 5.44 -12.12 7.74
CA THR A 59 6.32 -11.37 8.63
C THR A 59 7.32 -12.32 9.28
N ASN A 60 8.61 -11.97 9.19
CA ASN A 60 9.71 -12.75 9.75
C ASN A 60 10.39 -11.93 10.86
N LEU A 61 10.19 -12.35 12.11
CA LEU A 61 10.91 -11.80 13.25
C LEU A 61 12.34 -12.32 13.27
N ARG A 62 13.31 -11.41 13.26
CA ARG A 62 14.72 -11.75 13.44
C ARG A 62 15.09 -11.83 14.89
N GLY A 63 15.92 -12.81 15.21
CA GLY A 63 16.38 -13.03 16.59
C GLY A 63 15.69 -14.22 17.21
N ASP A 64 15.79 -14.29 18.54
CA ASP A 64 15.21 -15.34 19.35
C ASP A 64 14.01 -14.79 20.13
N ILE A 65 12.92 -15.55 20.17
CA ILE A 65 11.68 -15.10 20.80
C ILE A 65 11.85 -14.81 22.32
N GLU A 66 12.81 -15.47 22.99
CA GLU A 66 13.13 -15.22 24.41
C GLU A 66 13.64 -13.79 24.61
N SER A 67 14.39 -13.28 23.65
CA SER A 67 14.98 -11.93 23.71
C SER A 67 14.07 -10.85 23.10
N GLN A 68 13.13 -11.23 22.24
CA GLN A 68 12.27 -10.31 21.49
C GLN A 68 10.77 -10.55 21.77
N TRP A 69 10.42 -10.66 23.05
CA TRP A 69 9.07 -10.96 23.48
C TRP A 69 8.04 -9.90 23.08
N LEU A 70 8.41 -8.61 23.10
CA LEU A 70 7.52 -7.52 22.73
C LEU A 70 7.08 -7.62 21.26
N GLN A 71 8.05 -7.79 20.35
CA GLN A 71 7.79 -7.96 18.92
C GLN A 71 7.01 -9.24 18.64
N PHE A 72 7.36 -10.35 19.32
CA PHE A 72 6.64 -11.61 19.20
C PHE A 72 5.18 -11.50 19.67
N SER A 73 4.93 -10.80 20.78
CA SER A 73 3.58 -10.57 21.31
C SER A 73 2.73 -9.78 20.31
N PHE A 74 3.28 -8.67 19.78
CA PHE A 74 2.61 -7.88 18.76
C PHE A 74 2.29 -8.71 17.51
N LEU A 75 3.28 -9.44 16.97
CA LEU A 75 3.08 -10.29 15.81
C LEU A 75 2.04 -11.38 16.06
N THR A 76 1.98 -11.91 17.28
CA THR A 76 0.99 -12.92 17.66
C THR A 76 -0.44 -12.36 17.63
N GLU A 77 -0.65 -11.13 18.07
CA GLU A 77 -1.98 -10.51 18.09
C GLU A 77 -2.50 -10.15 16.70
N VAL A 78 -1.61 -9.66 15.84
CA VAL A 78 -1.97 -9.19 14.49
C VAL A 78 -1.99 -10.30 13.44
N SER A 79 -1.33 -11.44 13.69
CA SER A 79 -1.22 -12.53 12.72
C SER A 79 -2.43 -13.46 12.74
N SER A 80 -2.83 -13.91 11.54
CA SER A 80 -3.80 -14.98 11.37
C SER A 80 -3.31 -16.34 11.87
N ALA A 81 -2.00 -16.59 11.73
CA ALA A 81 -1.31 -17.80 12.15
C ALA A 81 0.14 -17.48 12.44
N VAL A 82 0.71 -18.09 13.47
CA VAL A 82 2.09 -17.88 13.92
C VAL A 82 2.88 -19.16 13.72
N PHE A 83 3.90 -19.12 12.87
CA PHE A 83 4.78 -20.24 12.60
C PHE A 83 6.07 -20.12 13.44
N ILE A 84 6.24 -21.02 14.40
CA ILE A 84 7.44 -21.11 15.24
C ILE A 84 8.37 -22.14 14.61
N VAL A 85 9.46 -21.66 14.03
CA VAL A 85 10.51 -22.50 13.45
C VAL A 85 11.55 -22.80 14.52
N THR A 86 11.75 -24.07 14.85
CA THR A 86 12.74 -24.47 15.87
C THR A 86 13.46 -25.76 15.50
N GLU A 87 14.72 -25.85 15.92
CA GLU A 87 15.54 -27.06 15.79
C GLU A 87 15.43 -27.94 17.04
N SER A 88 15.23 -27.34 18.21
CA SER A 88 15.09 -28.03 19.50
C SER A 88 14.31 -27.20 20.51
N ILE A 89 13.62 -27.87 21.42
CA ILE A 89 12.93 -27.26 22.56
C ILE A 89 13.55 -27.83 23.83
N GLY A 90 14.10 -26.96 24.67
CA GLY A 90 14.57 -27.27 26.01
C GLY A 90 13.53 -26.90 27.07
N GLU A 91 13.97 -26.86 28.33
CA GLU A 91 13.11 -26.54 29.47
C GLU A 91 12.68 -25.07 29.48
N ARG A 92 13.61 -24.16 29.17
CA ARG A 92 13.33 -22.72 29.11
C ARG A 92 12.36 -22.38 28.00
N GLU A 93 12.57 -22.91 26.80
CA GLU A 93 11.67 -22.70 25.67
C GLU A 93 10.30 -23.33 25.94
N TYR A 94 10.27 -24.48 26.62
CA TYR A 94 9.00 -25.09 27.06
C TYR A 94 8.24 -24.19 28.02
N GLU A 95 8.89 -23.62 29.04
CA GLU A 95 8.26 -22.70 30.00
C GLU A 95 7.74 -21.44 29.30
N LEU A 96 8.56 -20.83 28.44
CA LEU A 96 8.20 -19.66 27.65
C LEU A 96 6.97 -19.93 26.77
N LEU A 97 7.00 -21.02 26.00
CA LEU A 97 5.90 -21.38 25.10
C LEU A 97 4.65 -21.81 25.87
N SER A 98 4.79 -22.40 27.06
CA SER A 98 3.66 -22.76 27.92
C SER A 98 2.92 -21.54 28.47
N SER A 99 3.59 -20.38 28.55
CA SER A 99 2.94 -19.12 28.95
C SER A 99 1.88 -18.66 27.94
N LEU A 100 1.95 -19.15 26.69
CA LEU A 100 1.01 -18.82 25.61
C LEU A 100 -0.34 -19.57 25.68
N LYS A 101 -0.59 -20.34 26.74
CA LYS A 101 -1.83 -21.14 26.92
C LYS A 101 -3.13 -20.33 26.87
N GLU A 102 -3.06 -19.03 27.20
CA GLU A 102 -4.21 -18.12 27.20
C GLU A 102 -4.37 -17.37 25.87
N SER A 103 -3.40 -17.50 24.98
CA SER A 103 -3.44 -16.86 23.66
C SER A 103 -4.50 -17.48 22.77
N THR A 104 -5.22 -16.62 22.05
CA THR A 104 -6.18 -17.03 21.01
C THR A 104 -5.52 -17.29 19.66
N ALA A 105 -4.20 -17.07 19.54
CA ALA A 105 -3.48 -17.21 18.30
C ALA A 105 -3.34 -18.68 17.87
N LYS A 106 -3.30 -18.90 16.55
CA LYS A 106 -3.10 -20.23 15.96
C LYS A 106 -1.61 -20.47 15.75
N TYR A 107 -1.02 -21.27 16.62
CA TYR A 107 0.39 -21.64 16.52
C TYR A 107 0.61 -22.85 15.62
N TYR A 108 1.69 -22.81 14.85
CA TYR A 108 2.20 -23.89 14.01
C TYR A 108 3.67 -24.08 14.32
N PHE A 109 4.10 -25.32 14.55
CA PHE A 109 5.50 -25.63 14.84
C PHE A 109 6.14 -26.26 13.63
N ILE A 110 7.23 -25.67 13.15
CA ILE A 110 8.05 -26.20 12.06
C ILE A 110 9.33 -26.76 12.68
N LEU A 111 9.49 -28.08 12.63
CA LEU A 111 10.69 -28.76 13.13
C LEU A 111 11.61 -29.11 11.97
N ASN A 112 12.77 -28.47 11.96
CA ASN A 112 13.83 -28.72 10.99
C ASN A 112 15.05 -29.30 11.71
N TYR A 113 15.09 -30.62 11.89
CA TYR A 113 16.20 -31.28 12.57
C TYR A 113 17.49 -31.14 11.75
N LYS A 114 18.53 -30.56 12.35
CA LYS A 114 19.91 -30.67 11.84
C LYS A 114 20.71 -31.81 12.48
N ASN A 115 20.35 -32.23 13.71
CA ASN A 115 21.10 -33.20 14.52
C ASN A 115 20.20 -34.28 15.18
N GLU A 116 20.83 -35.34 15.72
CA GLU A 116 20.26 -36.68 15.96
C GLU A 116 19.40 -36.90 17.23
N LYS A 117 19.01 -35.88 18.00
CA LYS A 117 18.21 -36.08 19.24
C LYS A 117 16.77 -35.53 19.17
N PRO A 118 15.93 -35.98 18.21
CA PRO A 118 14.55 -35.51 18.09
C PRO A 118 13.67 -35.90 19.29
N GLN A 119 14.04 -36.94 20.05
CA GLN A 119 13.19 -37.48 21.13
C GLN A 119 12.92 -36.49 22.28
N LYS A 120 13.91 -35.70 22.71
CA LYS A 120 13.71 -34.73 23.81
C LYS A 120 12.78 -33.60 23.38
N THR A 121 13.03 -33.03 22.19
CA THR A 121 12.19 -31.99 21.58
C THR A 121 10.76 -32.48 21.35
N LEU A 122 10.59 -33.69 20.80
CA LEU A 122 9.27 -34.30 20.63
C LEU A 122 8.57 -34.54 21.97
N GLY A 123 9.32 -34.91 23.01
CA GLY A 123 8.80 -35.02 24.38
C GLY A 123 8.20 -33.72 24.90
N PHE A 124 8.91 -32.60 24.74
CA PHE A 124 8.37 -31.28 25.13
C PHE A 124 7.22 -30.83 24.24
N LEU A 125 7.26 -31.08 22.94
CA LEU A 125 6.14 -30.76 22.04
C LEU A 125 4.88 -31.55 22.37
N ASN A 126 5.01 -32.83 22.70
CA ASN A 126 3.87 -33.65 23.13
C ASN A 126 3.25 -33.12 24.43
N LYS A 127 4.06 -32.51 25.31
CA LYS A 127 3.58 -31.81 26.51
C LYS A 127 2.96 -30.44 26.19
N LEU A 128 3.51 -29.69 25.24
CA LEU A 128 2.99 -28.39 24.79
C LEU A 128 1.70 -28.51 23.99
N ALA A 129 1.53 -29.58 23.22
CA ALA A 129 0.38 -29.79 22.37
C ALA A 129 -0.97 -29.63 23.11
N PRO A 130 -1.22 -30.26 24.27
CA PRO A 130 -2.45 -30.01 25.02
C PRO A 130 -2.53 -28.59 25.62
N VAL A 131 -1.40 -28.01 26.04
CA VAL A 131 -1.34 -26.66 26.63
C VAL A 131 -1.75 -25.60 25.61
N LEU A 132 -1.27 -25.72 24.38
CA LEU A 132 -1.55 -24.81 23.26
C LEU A 132 -2.68 -25.29 22.34
N LYS A 133 -3.37 -26.38 22.73
CA LYS A 133 -4.47 -27.00 21.97
C LYS A 133 -4.11 -27.30 20.51
N LEU A 134 -2.88 -27.77 20.27
CA LEU A 134 -2.37 -28.06 18.93
C LEU A 134 -2.96 -29.36 18.38
N SER A 135 -3.34 -29.32 17.10
CA SER A 135 -3.67 -30.50 16.31
C SER A 135 -2.44 -31.06 15.58
N LYS A 136 -2.53 -32.31 15.09
CA LYS A 136 -1.43 -32.94 14.33
C LYS A 136 -1.04 -32.17 13.07
N SER A 137 -1.98 -31.46 12.42
CA SER A 137 -1.68 -30.66 11.22
C SER A 137 -0.90 -29.38 11.53
N GLN A 138 -0.90 -28.92 12.78
CA GLN A 138 -0.10 -27.78 13.24
C GLN A 138 1.34 -28.15 13.58
N LEU A 139 1.68 -29.44 13.61
CA LEU A 139 3.03 -29.94 13.83
C LEU A 139 3.66 -30.34 12.49
N LEU A 140 4.42 -29.42 11.91
CA LEU A 140 5.10 -29.59 10.63
C LEU A 140 6.51 -30.11 10.84
N VAL A 141 6.61 -31.42 11.01
CA VAL A 141 7.89 -32.09 11.20
C VAL A 141 8.48 -32.52 9.86
N LYS A 142 9.73 -32.14 9.61
CA LYS A 142 10.52 -32.70 8.51
C LYS A 142 11.12 -34.04 8.95
N ASP A 143 10.51 -35.13 8.51
CA ASP A 143 11.04 -36.47 8.73
C ASP A 143 12.23 -36.77 7.80
N ARG A 144 12.96 -37.86 8.09
CA ARG A 144 14.14 -38.28 7.30
C ARG A 144 13.80 -38.77 5.90
N THR A 145 12.54 -39.16 5.65
CA THR A 145 12.07 -39.71 4.38
C THR A 145 11.60 -38.62 3.41
N MET A 146 11.29 -37.43 3.92
CA MET A 146 10.78 -36.30 3.16
C MET A 146 11.93 -35.39 2.71
N ASN A 147 12.07 -35.25 1.39
CA ASN A 147 13.01 -34.29 0.82
C ASN A 147 12.57 -32.83 1.08
N ASN A 148 13.47 -31.88 0.86
CA ASN A 148 13.20 -30.46 1.08
C ASN A 148 11.98 -29.97 0.29
N ALA A 149 11.88 -30.36 -0.99
CA ALA A 149 10.78 -29.95 -1.87
C ALA A 149 9.41 -30.43 -1.37
N GLY A 150 9.32 -31.67 -0.90
CA GLY A 150 8.11 -32.24 -0.31
C GLY A 150 7.73 -31.53 0.99
N PHE A 151 8.71 -31.17 1.82
CA PHE A 151 8.45 -30.41 3.04
C PHE A 151 7.96 -28.99 2.74
N VAL A 152 8.60 -28.30 1.79
CA VAL A 152 8.16 -26.98 1.30
C VAL A 152 6.72 -27.04 0.81
N LYS A 153 6.36 -28.02 -0.01
CA LYS A 153 4.97 -28.24 -0.47
C LYS A 153 4.00 -28.49 0.68
N LYS A 154 4.41 -29.22 1.72
CA LYS A 154 3.59 -29.44 2.92
C LYS A 154 3.32 -28.13 3.67
N VAL A 155 4.34 -27.28 3.82
CA VAL A 155 4.18 -25.95 4.44
C VAL A 155 3.30 -25.06 3.57
N GLN A 156 3.53 -25.01 2.26
CA GLN A 156 2.70 -24.26 1.31
C GLN A 156 1.23 -24.70 1.36
N SER A 157 0.96 -26.00 1.33
CA SER A 157 -0.39 -26.55 1.45
C SER A 157 -1.05 -26.20 2.79
N THR A 158 -0.28 -26.17 3.87
CA THR A 158 -0.78 -25.75 5.20
C THR A 158 -1.18 -24.28 5.19
N ILE A 159 -0.32 -23.41 4.65
CA ILE A 159 -0.63 -21.97 4.49
C ILE A 159 -1.85 -21.78 3.58
N GLY A 160 -1.91 -22.46 2.44
CA GLY A 160 -3.07 -22.41 1.54
C GLY A 160 -4.37 -22.86 2.21
N THR A 161 -4.31 -23.87 3.09
CA THR A 161 -5.47 -24.29 3.91
C THR A 161 -5.90 -23.21 4.89
N ILE A 162 -4.95 -22.56 5.57
CA ILE A 162 -5.25 -21.46 6.50
C ILE A 162 -5.94 -20.31 5.78
N VAL A 163 -5.40 -19.93 4.61
CA VAL A 163 -5.91 -18.85 3.76
C VAL A 163 -7.33 -19.16 3.27
N ASN A 164 -7.59 -20.39 2.84
CA ASN A 164 -8.92 -20.83 2.39
C ASN A 164 -9.99 -20.84 3.50
N LEU A 165 -9.59 -20.98 4.77
CA LEU A 165 -10.50 -20.99 5.91
C LEU A 165 -10.94 -19.58 6.36
N SER A 166 -10.72 -18.55 5.53
CA SER A 166 -11.06 -17.15 5.82
C SER A 166 -10.49 -16.69 7.17
N PRO A 167 -9.15 -16.57 7.26
CA PRO A 167 -8.49 -16.28 8.53
C PRO A 167 -8.88 -14.92 9.11
N LYS A 168 -8.61 -14.74 10.41
CA LYS A 168 -8.71 -13.43 11.07
C LYS A 168 -7.92 -12.40 10.26
N THR A 169 -8.58 -11.31 9.87
CA THR A 169 -7.95 -10.13 9.27
C THR A 169 -7.90 -9.01 10.31
N VAL A 170 -6.85 -8.21 10.25
CA VAL A 170 -6.65 -7.04 11.14
C VAL A 170 -6.32 -5.85 10.23
N SER A 171 -7.01 -4.73 10.42
CA SER A 171 -6.71 -3.50 9.67
C SER A 171 -5.44 -2.85 10.21
N LEU A 172 -4.77 -2.02 9.41
CA LEU A 172 -3.56 -1.31 9.86
C LEU A 172 -3.86 -0.38 11.05
N GLU A 173 -5.04 0.23 11.10
CA GLU A 173 -5.51 1.05 12.21
C GLU A 173 -5.66 0.22 13.49
N ALA A 174 -6.23 -0.99 13.37
CA ALA A 174 -6.34 -1.91 14.50
C ALA A 174 -4.97 -2.42 14.95
N MET A 175 -4.05 -2.70 14.02
CA MET A 175 -2.66 -3.03 14.35
C MET A 175 -1.98 -1.90 15.12
N ALA A 176 -2.18 -0.64 14.73
CA ALA A 176 -1.65 0.51 15.45
C ALA A 176 -2.21 0.63 16.88
N VAL A 177 -3.50 0.30 17.10
CA VAL A 177 -4.08 0.23 18.46
C VAL A 177 -3.40 -0.87 19.29
N MET A 178 -3.29 -2.09 18.75
CA MET A 178 -2.61 -3.20 19.44
C MET A 178 -1.14 -2.87 19.75
N ALA A 179 -0.45 -2.21 18.83
CA ALA A 179 0.92 -1.73 19.05
C ALA A 179 1.00 -0.80 20.27
N ARG A 180 0.09 0.17 20.37
CA ARG A 180 0.03 1.10 21.53
C ARG A 180 -0.29 0.38 22.84
N ASP A 181 -1.22 -0.58 22.82
CA ASP A 181 -1.59 -1.36 24.01
C ASP A 181 -0.40 -2.16 24.56
N LEU A 182 0.51 -2.58 23.66
CA LEU A 182 1.77 -3.25 24.01
C LEU A 182 2.92 -2.27 24.34
N GLY A 183 2.70 -0.96 24.23
CA GLY A 183 3.72 0.07 24.47
C GLY A 183 4.71 0.25 23.31
N ILE A 184 4.39 -0.23 22.11
CA ILE A 184 5.15 0.03 20.89
C ILE A 184 4.83 1.45 20.39
N GLN A 185 5.86 2.22 20.10
CA GLN A 185 5.70 3.56 19.53
C GLN A 185 5.24 3.45 18.06
N VAL A 186 4.21 4.21 17.72
CA VAL A 186 3.64 4.28 16.38
C VAL A 186 4.02 5.63 15.76
N ASP A 187 4.60 5.61 14.57
CA ASP A 187 5.11 6.83 13.90
C ASP A 187 4.01 7.87 13.67
N GLU A 188 2.77 7.41 13.39
CA GLU A 188 1.63 8.29 13.21
C GLU A 188 1.26 9.08 14.46
N ASP A 189 1.69 8.67 15.67
CA ASP A 189 1.37 9.37 16.92
C ASP A 189 2.23 10.62 17.13
N CYS A 190 3.27 10.83 16.34
CA CYS A 190 4.07 12.04 16.45
C CYS A 190 3.22 13.29 16.14
N GLN A 191 3.46 14.36 16.91
CA GLN A 191 2.65 15.59 16.83
C GLN A 191 2.62 16.19 15.42
N ALA A 192 3.75 16.14 14.71
CA ALA A 192 3.84 16.64 13.33
C ALA A 192 2.94 15.85 12.37
N CYS A 193 2.84 14.52 12.53
CA CYS A 193 1.99 13.68 11.70
C CYS A 193 0.51 13.92 12.01
N GLN A 194 0.14 14.04 13.30
CA GLN A 194 -1.23 14.32 13.73
C GLN A 194 -1.72 15.70 13.30
N CYS A 195 -0.89 16.74 13.46
CA CYS A 195 -1.20 18.09 12.99
C CYS A 195 -1.47 18.09 11.48
N ALA A 196 -0.55 17.51 10.70
CA ALA A 196 -0.69 17.40 9.26
C ALA A 196 -1.93 16.59 8.82
N ARG A 197 -2.29 15.56 9.59
CA ARG A 197 -3.48 14.74 9.36
C ARG A 197 -4.75 15.57 9.48
N THR A 198 -4.89 16.42 10.51
CA THR A 198 -6.05 17.29 10.70
C THR A 198 -6.28 18.21 9.50
N TYR A 199 -5.23 18.88 9.00
CA TYR A 199 -5.34 19.72 7.81
C TYR A 199 -5.78 18.95 6.56
N SER A 200 -5.29 17.72 6.38
CA SER A 200 -5.70 16.85 5.27
C SER A 200 -7.16 16.42 5.42
N GLU A 201 -7.59 16.05 6.62
CA GLU A 201 -8.97 15.64 6.92
C GLU A 201 -9.97 16.79 6.71
N GLU A 202 -9.63 18.03 7.04
CA GLU A 202 -10.48 19.20 6.79
C GLU A 202 -10.81 19.45 5.31
N ILE A 203 -9.91 19.05 4.40
CA ILE A 203 -10.12 19.14 2.96
C ILE A 203 -10.85 17.89 2.48
N THR A 204 -10.34 16.71 2.85
CA THR A 204 -10.81 15.43 2.30
C THR A 204 -12.20 15.05 2.78
N ALA A 205 -12.64 15.51 3.96
CA ALA A 205 -14.01 15.33 4.45
C ALA A 205 -15.07 16.01 3.55
N GLU A 206 -14.70 17.03 2.79
CA GLU A 206 -15.60 17.71 1.83
C GLU A 206 -15.72 16.95 0.50
N ILE A 207 -14.83 16.00 0.24
CA ILE A 207 -14.71 15.30 -1.05
C ILE A 207 -15.57 14.05 -1.03
N ARG A 208 -16.84 14.20 -1.42
CA ARG A 208 -17.75 13.06 -1.66
C ARG A 208 -17.61 12.50 -3.07
N ASP A 209 -17.47 13.39 -4.04
CA ASP A 209 -17.34 13.09 -5.46
C ASP A 209 -16.18 13.92 -6.01
N GLY A 210 -15.12 13.25 -6.44
CA GLY A 210 -13.91 13.90 -6.96
C GLY A 210 -14.18 14.73 -8.22
N ALA A 211 -15.06 14.28 -9.12
CA ALA A 211 -15.40 15.02 -10.33
C ALA A 211 -16.19 16.29 -10.01
N LYS A 212 -17.18 16.18 -9.10
CA LYS A 212 -17.94 17.34 -8.61
C LYS A 212 -17.03 18.33 -7.89
N TYR A 213 -16.20 17.83 -6.98
CA TYR A 213 -15.27 18.66 -6.21
C TYR A 213 -14.30 19.41 -7.13
N LYS A 214 -13.72 18.76 -8.16
CA LYS A 214 -12.87 19.44 -9.14
C LYS A 214 -13.60 20.59 -9.84
N ARG A 215 -14.84 20.38 -10.31
CA ARG A 215 -15.60 21.44 -10.99
C ARG A 215 -15.91 22.63 -10.09
N GLU A 216 -16.20 22.37 -8.82
CA GLU A 216 -16.62 23.42 -7.88
C GLU A 216 -15.45 24.15 -7.23
N MET A 217 -14.37 23.43 -6.92
CA MET A 217 -13.23 23.92 -6.13
C MET A 217 -11.97 24.19 -6.97
N LEU A 218 -11.79 23.53 -8.11
CA LEU A 218 -10.62 23.67 -8.99
C LEU A 218 -11.05 24.17 -10.39
N ARG A 219 -11.66 25.36 -10.41
CA ARG A 219 -12.40 25.93 -11.54
C ARG A 219 -11.50 26.29 -12.72
N LEU A 220 -10.28 26.75 -12.47
CA LEU A 220 -9.36 27.20 -13.51
C LEU A 220 -8.94 26.03 -14.42
N GLN A 221 -8.86 24.82 -13.88
CA GLN A 221 -8.59 23.59 -14.63
C GLN A 221 -9.75 23.12 -15.54
N GLY A 222 -10.91 23.77 -15.46
CA GLY A 222 -12.06 23.52 -16.33
C GLY A 222 -11.88 24.07 -17.74
N ASP A 223 -12.92 24.75 -18.24
CA ASP A 223 -12.90 25.34 -19.58
C ASP A 223 -11.82 26.42 -19.77
N PRO A 224 -11.47 27.27 -18.79
CA PRO A 224 -10.39 28.25 -18.95
C PRO A 224 -9.08 27.59 -19.37
N TRP A 225 -8.60 26.60 -18.62
CA TRP A 225 -7.34 25.91 -18.95
C TRP A 225 -7.43 25.08 -20.22
N LYS A 226 -8.57 24.42 -20.50
CA LYS A 226 -8.77 23.69 -21.78
C LYS A 226 -8.71 24.61 -22.99
N ASN A 227 -9.27 25.81 -22.89
CA ASN A 227 -9.25 26.79 -23.96
C ASN A 227 -7.85 27.41 -24.10
N LEU A 228 -7.20 27.72 -22.99
CA LEU A 228 -5.83 28.18 -22.96
C LEU A 228 -4.88 27.20 -23.67
N ALA A 229 -4.95 25.91 -23.32
CA ALA A 229 -4.12 24.88 -23.93
C ALA A 229 -4.37 24.73 -25.44
N LYS A 230 -5.59 24.95 -25.92
CA LYS A 230 -5.88 25.00 -27.38
C LYS A 230 -5.21 26.19 -28.05
N VAL A 231 -5.27 27.37 -27.41
CA VAL A 231 -4.64 28.59 -27.93
C VAL A 231 -3.11 28.44 -27.96
N GLU A 232 -2.50 27.94 -26.88
CA GLU A 232 -1.05 27.70 -26.81
C GLU A 232 -0.59 26.66 -27.85
N LYS A 233 -1.35 25.58 -28.01
CA LYS A 233 -1.07 24.58 -29.04
C LYS A 233 -1.17 25.16 -30.45
N GLU A 234 -2.12 26.07 -30.67
CA GLU A 234 -2.29 26.73 -31.97
C GLU A 234 -1.21 27.79 -32.22
N LEU A 235 -0.78 28.53 -31.20
CA LEU A 235 0.37 29.45 -31.28
C LEU A 235 1.64 28.72 -31.76
N CYS A 236 1.87 27.49 -31.32
CA CYS A 236 3.02 26.69 -31.74
C CYS A 236 2.86 26.05 -33.12
N ARG A 237 1.63 25.62 -33.49
CA ARG A 237 1.41 24.80 -34.69
C ARG A 237 0.89 25.58 -35.90
N MET A 238 0.22 26.71 -35.67
CA MET A 238 -0.39 27.60 -36.66
C MET A 238 -1.19 26.87 -37.75
N LYS A 239 -1.93 25.81 -37.37
CA LYS A 239 -2.64 24.95 -38.33
C LYS A 239 -3.87 25.60 -38.95
N ARG A 240 -4.47 26.57 -38.26
CA ARG A 240 -5.71 27.24 -38.65
C ARG A 240 -5.48 28.67 -39.15
N GLN A 241 -4.24 29.01 -39.48
CA GLN A 241 -3.85 30.35 -39.96
C GLN A 241 -4.60 30.75 -41.24
N GLY A 242 -4.78 29.82 -42.19
CA GLY A 242 -5.37 30.13 -43.49
C GLY A 242 -4.55 31.17 -44.26
N ASP A 243 -5.24 32.14 -44.86
CA ASP A 243 -4.61 33.21 -45.67
C ASP A 243 -4.19 34.43 -44.83
N MET A 244 -4.37 34.40 -43.51
CA MET A 244 -4.00 35.52 -42.63
C MET A 244 -2.49 35.67 -42.52
N ALA A 245 -2.00 36.91 -42.50
CA ALA A 245 -0.58 37.18 -42.26
C ALA A 245 -0.14 36.61 -40.90
N THR A 246 1.05 36.01 -40.88
CA THR A 246 1.55 35.25 -39.71
C THR A 246 1.58 36.07 -38.43
N GLU A 247 2.01 37.34 -38.51
CA GLU A 247 2.10 38.20 -37.33
C GLU A 247 0.73 38.66 -36.83
N ASP A 248 -0.21 38.93 -37.73
CA ASP A 248 -1.59 39.29 -37.37
C ASP A 248 -2.28 38.10 -36.68
N TYR A 249 -2.13 36.88 -37.21
CA TYR A 249 -2.71 35.68 -36.63
C TYR A 249 -2.11 35.37 -35.24
N LYS A 250 -0.80 35.50 -35.08
CA LYS A 250 -0.14 35.37 -33.77
C LYS A 250 -0.63 36.43 -32.79
N SER A 251 -0.81 37.67 -33.25
CA SER A 251 -1.33 38.76 -32.42
C SER A 251 -2.74 38.45 -31.92
N GLU A 252 -3.64 37.97 -32.80
CA GLU A 252 -5.00 37.55 -32.41
C GLU A 252 -4.97 36.42 -31.36
N LEU A 253 -4.12 35.42 -31.55
CA LEU A 253 -3.97 34.33 -30.58
C LEU A 253 -3.39 34.81 -29.25
N LYS A 254 -2.45 35.77 -29.24
CA LYS A 254 -1.94 36.39 -28.01
C LYS A 254 -3.03 37.18 -27.28
N GLN A 255 -3.87 37.91 -27.99
CA GLN A 255 -5.01 38.61 -27.40
C GLN A 255 -6.01 37.63 -26.77
N LYS A 256 -6.33 36.53 -27.46
CA LYS A 256 -7.17 35.45 -26.90
C LYS A 256 -6.53 34.81 -25.66
N TRP A 257 -5.22 34.57 -25.70
CA TRP A 257 -4.48 34.03 -24.56
C TRP A 257 -4.58 34.97 -23.35
N LEU A 258 -4.36 36.27 -23.56
CA LEU A 258 -4.40 37.29 -22.51
C LEU A 258 -5.81 37.44 -21.92
N GLU A 259 -6.84 37.40 -22.75
CA GLU A 259 -8.23 37.45 -22.31
C GLU A 259 -8.57 36.25 -21.41
N ILE A 260 -8.10 35.04 -21.76
CA ILE A 260 -8.28 33.87 -20.90
C ILE A 260 -7.52 34.04 -19.58
N ARG A 261 -6.29 34.58 -19.59
CA ARG A 261 -5.54 34.87 -18.36
C ARG A 261 -6.24 35.89 -17.46
N ARG A 262 -6.84 36.93 -18.05
CA ARG A 262 -7.66 37.92 -17.34
C ARG A 262 -8.87 37.28 -16.68
N GLN A 263 -9.56 36.38 -17.39
CA GLN A 263 -10.68 35.61 -16.82
C GLN A 263 -10.23 34.70 -15.66
N GLN A 264 -9.06 34.05 -15.77
CA GLN A 264 -8.50 33.27 -14.67
C GLN A 264 -8.13 34.14 -13.47
N ASN A 265 -7.57 35.33 -13.70
CA ASN A 265 -7.17 36.27 -12.64
C ASN A 265 -8.38 36.85 -11.89
N GLN A 266 -9.52 37.03 -12.55
CA GLN A 266 -10.77 37.48 -11.93
C GLN A 266 -11.48 36.43 -11.07
N CYS A 267 -11.00 35.18 -11.06
CA CYS A 267 -11.59 34.14 -10.24
C CYS A 267 -11.14 34.25 -8.78
N ASP A 268 -12.04 34.02 -7.84
CA ASP A 268 -11.69 33.94 -6.42
C ASP A 268 -11.07 32.59 -6.05
N LEU A 269 -10.19 32.61 -5.06
CA LEU A 269 -9.72 31.39 -4.40
C LEU A 269 -10.90 30.66 -3.75
N THR A 270 -11.06 29.39 -4.08
CA THR A 270 -12.11 28.55 -3.49
C THR A 270 -11.74 28.14 -2.07
N ASN A 271 -12.74 27.76 -1.26
CA ASN A 271 -12.51 27.28 0.10
C ASN A 271 -11.53 26.09 0.14
N GLY A 272 -11.74 25.10 -0.74
CA GLY A 272 -10.89 23.91 -0.83
C GLY A 272 -9.44 24.24 -1.18
N LEU A 273 -9.22 25.18 -2.10
CA LEU A 273 -7.87 25.63 -2.46
C LEU A 273 -7.23 26.48 -1.35
N THR A 274 -8.01 27.33 -0.69
CA THR A 274 -7.56 28.16 0.44
C THR A 274 -7.07 27.28 1.59
N LYS A 275 -7.83 26.24 1.97
CA LYS A 275 -7.41 25.25 2.97
C LYS A 275 -6.12 24.54 2.57
N PHE A 276 -6.00 24.16 1.29
CA PHE A 276 -4.77 23.55 0.78
C PHE A 276 -3.57 24.50 0.90
N ILE A 277 -3.71 25.77 0.49
CA ILE A 277 -2.68 26.80 0.63
C ILE A 277 -2.31 26.97 2.10
N ASN A 278 -3.29 27.04 3.00
CA ASN A 278 -3.04 27.14 4.44
C ASN A 278 -2.20 25.96 4.95
N GLY A 279 -2.51 24.73 4.54
CA GLY A 279 -1.68 23.55 4.87
C GLY A 279 -0.24 23.66 4.36
N ILE A 280 -0.03 24.22 3.17
CA ILE A 280 1.33 24.42 2.62
C ILE A 280 2.08 25.59 3.28
N VAL A 281 1.39 26.65 3.68
CA VAL A 281 2.01 27.86 4.22
C VAL A 281 2.27 27.74 5.72
N GLN A 282 1.30 27.25 6.49
CA GLN A 282 1.33 27.30 7.95
C GLN A 282 2.12 26.18 8.60
N LEU A 283 2.16 25.00 7.97
CA LEU A 283 2.88 23.84 8.51
C LEU A 283 4.40 24.03 8.43
N ASN A 284 5.15 23.41 9.33
CA ASN A 284 6.61 23.37 9.24
C ASN A 284 7.08 22.37 8.14
N PRO A 285 8.36 22.36 7.73
CA PRO A 285 8.83 21.46 6.66
C PRO A 285 8.49 19.98 6.87
N VAL A 286 8.61 19.45 8.09
CA VAL A 286 8.31 18.03 8.39
C VAL A 286 6.81 17.77 8.27
N GLU A 287 5.99 18.62 8.87
CA GLU A 287 4.53 18.56 8.79
C GLU A 287 4.02 18.67 7.35
N LYS A 288 4.62 19.51 6.51
CA LYS A 288 4.26 19.61 5.09
C LYS A 288 4.43 18.29 4.35
N HIS A 289 5.50 17.54 4.63
CA HIS A 289 5.70 16.22 4.02
C HIS A 289 4.60 15.25 4.46
N TYR A 290 4.26 15.22 5.74
CA TYR A 290 3.13 14.43 6.24
C TYR A 290 1.81 14.87 5.62
N PHE A 291 1.55 16.16 5.49
CA PHE A 291 0.31 16.71 4.95
C PHE A 291 0.09 16.27 3.51
N LEU A 292 1.12 16.38 2.66
CA LEU A 292 1.07 15.93 1.28
C LEU A 292 0.86 14.41 1.17
N LYS A 293 1.44 13.63 2.11
CA LYS A 293 1.24 12.17 2.17
C LYS A 293 -0.17 11.82 2.61
N TRP A 294 -0.70 12.45 3.65
CA TRP A 294 -2.08 12.27 4.09
C TRP A 294 -3.07 12.66 3.01
N MET A 295 -2.88 13.80 2.35
CA MET A 295 -3.69 14.21 1.22
C MET A 295 -3.71 13.14 0.13
N LYS A 296 -2.54 12.61 -0.24
CA LYS A 296 -2.46 11.52 -1.23
C LYS A 296 -3.24 10.28 -0.77
N PHE A 297 -3.01 9.80 0.45
CA PHE A 297 -3.68 8.60 0.97
C PHE A 297 -5.19 8.76 1.06
N SER A 298 -5.67 9.89 1.57
CA SER A 298 -7.10 10.17 1.72
C SER A 298 -7.81 10.33 0.37
N LEU A 299 -7.19 11.01 -0.58
CA LEU A 299 -7.71 11.15 -1.95
C LEU A 299 -7.74 9.79 -2.68
N ASP A 300 -6.66 9.01 -2.60
CA ASP A 300 -6.61 7.67 -3.17
C ASP A 300 -7.68 6.76 -2.56
N ASN A 301 -7.89 6.84 -1.24
CA ASN A 301 -8.92 6.06 -0.55
C ASN A 301 -10.33 6.43 -1.01
N THR A 302 -10.61 7.73 -1.15
CA THR A 302 -11.90 8.23 -1.67
C THR A 302 -12.13 7.79 -3.11
N ALA A 303 -11.09 7.83 -3.94
CA ALA A 303 -11.16 7.47 -5.34
C ALA A 303 -11.34 5.95 -5.56
N LYS A 304 -10.74 5.10 -4.72
CA LYS A 304 -10.78 3.63 -4.84
C LYS A 304 -12.20 3.07 -4.97
N GLY A 305 -13.15 3.55 -4.18
CA GLY A 305 -14.53 3.04 -4.18
C GLY A 305 -15.25 3.26 -5.52
N ASN A 306 -15.08 4.44 -6.12
CA ASN A 306 -15.74 4.81 -7.36
C ASN A 306 -14.97 4.32 -8.60
N LEU A 307 -13.64 4.48 -8.62
CA LEU A 307 -12.81 4.12 -9.77
C LEU A 307 -12.70 2.61 -9.99
N SER A 308 -12.69 1.81 -8.92
CA SER A 308 -12.61 0.34 -9.06
C SER A 308 -13.81 -0.22 -9.83
N LYS A 309 -15.03 0.24 -9.51
CA LYS A 309 -16.27 -0.12 -10.20
C LYS A 309 -16.24 0.31 -11.67
N MET A 310 -15.87 1.56 -11.94
CA MET A 310 -15.80 2.08 -13.32
C MET A 310 -14.74 1.35 -14.16
N ARG A 311 -13.57 1.03 -13.58
CA ARG A 311 -12.52 0.26 -14.27
C ARG A 311 -12.95 -1.18 -14.55
N ALA A 312 -13.65 -1.81 -13.62
CA ALA A 312 -14.21 -3.15 -13.83
C ALA A 312 -15.27 -3.13 -14.95
N GLU A 313 -16.14 -2.12 -14.98
CA GLU A 313 -17.10 -1.92 -16.07
C GLU A 313 -16.40 -1.69 -17.41
N TYR A 314 -15.37 -0.86 -17.43
CA TYR A 314 -14.57 -0.59 -18.62
C TYR A 314 -13.93 -1.87 -19.16
N LYS A 315 -13.29 -2.66 -18.29
CA LYS A 315 -12.69 -3.95 -18.66
C LYS A 315 -13.73 -4.91 -19.26
N LYS A 316 -14.88 -5.05 -18.60
CA LYS A 316 -15.98 -5.91 -19.08
C LYS A 316 -16.51 -5.46 -20.44
N LYS A 317 -16.63 -4.15 -20.66
CA LYS A 317 -17.02 -3.61 -21.97
C LYS A 317 -15.96 -3.94 -23.02
N CYS A 318 -14.67 -3.72 -22.76
CA CYS A 318 -13.61 -4.08 -23.72
C CYS A 318 -13.61 -5.55 -24.16
N GLU A 319 -14.01 -6.46 -23.27
CA GLU A 319 -14.08 -7.91 -23.56
C GLU A 319 -15.34 -8.32 -24.35
N THR A 320 -16.33 -7.42 -24.50
CA THR A 320 -17.59 -7.72 -25.18
C THR A 320 -17.46 -7.47 -26.70
N PRO A 321 -17.80 -8.44 -27.58
CA PRO A 321 -17.78 -8.22 -29.03
C PRO A 321 -18.85 -7.19 -29.46
N GLY A 322 -18.48 -6.23 -30.32
CA GLY A 322 -19.42 -5.26 -30.91
C GLY A 322 -19.68 -3.99 -30.08
N VAL A 323 -18.79 -3.64 -29.16
CA VAL A 323 -18.92 -2.45 -28.28
C VAL A 323 -18.97 -1.15 -29.07
N ASP A 324 -19.89 -0.27 -28.66
CA ASP A 324 -19.94 1.11 -29.10
C ASP A 324 -18.73 1.88 -28.55
N ARG A 325 -17.85 2.30 -29.47
CA ARG A 325 -16.67 3.11 -29.16
C ARG A 325 -17.01 4.39 -28.40
N LYS A 326 -18.18 5.00 -28.65
CA LYS A 326 -18.62 6.21 -27.94
C LYS A 326 -18.85 5.95 -26.45
N GLN A 327 -19.45 4.82 -26.10
CA GLN A 327 -19.67 4.45 -24.69
C GLN A 327 -18.35 4.20 -23.96
N LEU A 328 -17.34 3.69 -24.68
CA LEU A 328 -16.01 3.49 -24.12
C LEU A 328 -15.32 4.85 -23.86
N GLU A 329 -15.43 5.78 -24.81
CA GLU A 329 -14.89 7.14 -24.69
C GLU A 329 -15.58 7.94 -23.56
N GLU A 330 -16.89 7.78 -23.40
CA GLU A 330 -17.65 8.39 -22.28
C GLU A 330 -17.20 7.85 -20.92
N LEU A 331 -16.97 6.53 -20.83
CA LEU A 331 -16.52 5.90 -19.59
C LEU A 331 -15.08 6.26 -19.25
N ASP A 332 -14.19 6.32 -20.24
CA ASP A 332 -12.81 6.78 -20.05
C ASP A 332 -12.78 8.24 -19.56
N LYS A 333 -13.61 9.10 -20.17
CA LYS A 333 -13.78 10.48 -19.73
C LYS A 333 -14.29 10.54 -18.29
N LEU A 334 -15.26 9.71 -17.91
CA LEU A 334 -15.78 9.67 -16.55
C LEU A 334 -14.70 9.22 -15.54
N ILE A 335 -13.88 8.23 -15.88
CA ILE A 335 -12.75 7.76 -15.06
C ILE A 335 -11.74 8.88 -14.85
N SER A 336 -11.36 9.57 -15.94
CA SER A 336 -10.43 10.71 -15.90
C SER A 336 -10.99 11.87 -15.08
N ASP A 337 -12.26 12.23 -15.31
CA ASP A 337 -12.95 13.29 -14.60
C ASP A 337 -13.15 12.96 -13.12
N SER A 338 -13.25 11.68 -12.75
CA SER A 338 -13.39 11.23 -11.35
C SER A 338 -12.07 11.15 -10.58
N SER A 339 -10.93 11.17 -11.28
CA SER A 339 -9.62 11.16 -10.62
C SER A 339 -9.35 12.49 -9.91
N LEU A 340 -8.87 12.45 -8.67
CA LEU A 340 -8.48 13.64 -7.92
C LEU A 340 -7.25 13.29 -7.09
N GLY A 341 -6.22 14.10 -7.21
CA GLY A 341 -4.93 13.92 -6.56
C GLY A 341 -4.31 15.26 -6.20
N VAL A 342 -3.24 15.24 -5.42
CA VAL A 342 -2.53 16.44 -4.95
C VAL A 342 -2.06 17.31 -6.11
N GLU A 343 -1.65 16.70 -7.22
CA GLU A 343 -1.23 17.39 -8.44
C GLU A 343 -2.33 18.27 -9.05
N HIS A 344 -3.60 18.00 -8.77
CA HIS A 344 -4.70 18.87 -9.20
C HIS A 344 -4.74 20.16 -8.38
N PHE A 345 -4.52 20.10 -7.07
CA PHE A 345 -4.44 21.30 -6.22
C PHE A 345 -3.22 22.17 -6.59
N MET A 346 -2.07 21.52 -6.78
CA MET A 346 -0.84 22.21 -7.20
C MET A 346 -1.00 22.88 -8.58
N ARG A 347 -1.71 22.21 -9.49
CA ARG A 347 -1.98 22.76 -10.84
C ARG A 347 -2.93 23.94 -10.80
N GLU A 348 -3.96 23.90 -9.96
CA GLU A 348 -4.87 25.03 -9.76
C GLU A 348 -4.10 26.26 -9.25
N LEU A 349 -3.26 26.06 -8.23
CA LEU A 349 -2.40 27.10 -7.70
C LEU A 349 -1.45 27.67 -8.77
N GLY A 350 -0.89 26.79 -9.61
CA GLY A 350 -0.09 27.20 -10.76
C GLY A 350 -0.86 28.05 -11.77
N GLN A 351 -2.15 27.77 -12.02
CA GLN A 351 -2.97 28.61 -12.90
C GLN A 351 -3.18 30.01 -12.33
N PHE A 352 -3.43 30.12 -11.02
CA PHE A 352 -3.51 31.42 -10.35
C PHE A 352 -2.19 32.20 -10.47
N TYR A 353 -1.06 31.56 -10.16
CA TYR A 353 0.26 32.17 -10.27
C TYR A 353 0.55 32.69 -11.69
N GLU A 354 0.31 31.86 -12.71
CA GLU A 354 0.55 32.24 -14.11
C GLU A 354 -0.39 33.36 -14.56
N ALA A 355 -1.65 33.36 -14.11
CA ALA A 355 -2.60 34.43 -14.42
C ALA A 355 -2.15 35.77 -13.81
N GLU A 356 -1.79 35.78 -12.53
CA GLU A 356 -1.21 36.95 -11.84
C GLU A 356 0.05 37.48 -12.55
N CYS A 357 1.01 36.60 -12.84
CA CYS A 357 2.23 36.99 -13.55
C CYS A 357 1.96 37.55 -14.95
N SER A 358 0.86 37.15 -15.59
CA SER A 358 0.49 37.66 -16.91
C SER A 358 -0.10 39.07 -16.84
N MET A 359 -0.81 39.40 -15.76
CA MET A 359 -1.36 40.75 -15.56
C MET A 359 -0.30 41.77 -15.14
N VAL A 360 0.75 41.35 -14.41
CA VAL A 360 1.86 42.24 -14.01
C VAL A 360 2.77 42.62 -15.18
N LYS A 361 2.76 41.83 -16.26
CA LYS A 361 3.59 42.06 -17.47
C LYS A 361 2.86 42.87 -18.56
N GLU A 362 1.56 43.11 -18.39
CA GLU A 362 0.75 44.04 -19.19
C GLU A 362 1.04 45.47 -18.72
#